data_AF-A0A8S3TNL3-F1
#
_entry.id   AF-A0A8S3TNL3-F1
#
_cell.length_a   1.000
_cell.length_b   1.000
_cell.length_c   1.000
_cell.angle_alpha   90.00
_cell.angle_beta   90.00
_cell.angle_gamma   90.00
#
_symmetry.space_group_name_H-M   'P 1'
#
loop_
_entity.id
_entity.type
_entity.pdbx_description
1 polymer ?
#
loop_
_entity_poly.entity_id
_entity_poly.type
_entity_poly.pdbx_seq_one_letter_code
_entity_poly.pdbx_strand_id
1 'polypeptide(L)'
;MDYFLVWLFTFLTWKSIDGFISIKGYGSLELNSHFELRCQIISFQGQASWSNTNIGSIICTSDGLCTTLSKDNFKFSGNSSGIFVIINPLLEKDDHMEWTCFHDTMTSSYTVEIRSAHPTDQTKSGGLKCGDIIGIVIGCVTYLALGVVLCYCGIKKKYGFSDNKVSTKYEKNEP
;
A
#
# COMPACT_ATOMS: atom_id res chain seq x y z
N MET A 1 15.63 12.36 21.26
CA MET A 1 15.32 13.57 20.48
C MET A 1 15.45 13.20 19.00
N ASP A 2 14.76 12.13 18.55
CA ASP A 2 15.16 11.37 17.36
C ASP A 2 14.07 11.21 16.28
N TYR A 3 12.85 11.67 16.57
CA TYR A 3 11.72 11.58 15.63
C TYR A 3 11.62 12.76 14.65
N PHE A 4 12.32 13.86 14.91
CA PHE A 4 12.21 15.08 14.10
C PHE A 4 12.97 14.96 12.76
N LEU A 5 14.10 14.24 12.74
CA LEU A 5 14.89 14.03 11.52
C LEU A 5 14.19 13.08 10.55
N VAL A 6 13.52 12.03 11.04
CA VAL A 6 12.76 11.10 10.20
C VAL A 6 11.58 11.81 9.50
N TRP A 7 10.93 12.73 10.21
CA TRP A 7 9.84 13.55 9.65
C TRP A 7 10.35 14.58 8.64
N LEU A 8 11.52 15.18 8.88
CA LEU A 8 12.11 16.15 7.95
C LEU A 8 12.54 15.49 6.62
N PHE A 9 13.08 14.26 6.67
CA PHE A 9 13.43 13.52 5.45
C PHE A 9 12.21 13.05 4.64
N THR A 10 11.09 12.71 5.29
CA THR A 10 9.85 12.36 4.57
C THR A 10 9.18 13.57 3.93
N PHE A 11 9.31 14.75 4.54
CA PHE A 11 8.75 15.98 3.96
C PHE A 11 9.63 16.58 2.84
N LEU A 12 10.95 16.45 2.93
CA LEU A 12 11.88 17.01 1.92
C LEU A 12 11.93 16.18 0.63
N THR A 13 11.66 14.88 0.65
CA THR A 13 11.50 14.08 -0.58
C THR A 13 10.16 14.32 -1.28
N TRP A 14 9.16 14.90 -0.61
CA TRP A 14 7.88 15.24 -1.22
C TRP A 14 7.93 16.52 -2.06
N LYS A 15 8.87 17.44 -1.79
CA LYS A 15 8.82 18.82 -2.32
C LYS A 15 9.79 19.14 -3.47
N SER A 16 10.47 18.15 -4.04
CA SER A 16 11.44 18.39 -5.12
C SER A 16 11.38 17.33 -6.21
N ILE A 17 10.26 17.27 -6.93
CA ILE A 17 10.24 16.75 -8.30
C ILE A 17 9.33 17.65 -9.12
N ASP A 18 9.93 18.68 -9.72
CA ASP A 18 9.38 19.25 -10.94
C ASP A 18 9.26 18.12 -11.98
N GLY A 19 8.03 17.75 -12.33
CA GLY A 19 7.74 17.23 -13.66
C GLY A 19 7.59 15.73 -13.91
N PHE A 20 7.58 14.82 -12.93
CA PHE A 20 7.25 13.40 -13.22
C PHE A 20 6.51 12.71 -12.06
N ILE A 21 5.18 12.67 -12.16
CA ILE A 21 4.38 11.67 -11.48
C ILE A 21 4.11 10.56 -12.51
N SER A 22 5.01 9.59 -12.61
CA SER A 22 4.67 8.31 -13.23
C SER A 22 3.96 7.48 -12.16
N ILE A 23 2.63 7.64 -12.05
CA ILE A 23 1.81 6.66 -11.33
C ILE A 23 1.74 5.45 -12.26
N LYS A 24 2.68 4.52 -12.06
CA LYS A 24 2.50 3.17 -12.56
C LYS A 24 1.40 2.54 -11.72
N GLY A 25 0.18 2.58 -12.24
CA GLY A 25 -0.96 1.87 -11.67
C GLY A 25 -0.75 0.38 -11.84
N TYR A 26 -0.07 -0.25 -10.88
CA TYR A 26 0.15 -1.70 -10.87
C TYR A 26 -1.08 -2.39 -10.24
N GLY A 27 -2.06 -2.72 -11.06
CA GLY A 27 -3.16 -3.62 -10.72
C GLY A 27 -3.07 -4.89 -11.55
N SER A 28 -3.41 -6.05 -10.99
CA SER A 28 -3.62 -7.26 -11.80
C SER A 28 -4.87 -7.04 -12.66
N LEU A 29 -4.71 -6.79 -13.96
CA LEU A 29 -5.82 -6.58 -14.87
C LEU A 29 -6.24 -7.90 -15.50
N GLU A 30 -7.52 -8.23 -15.39
CA GLU A 30 -8.12 -9.40 -16.02
C GLU A 30 -8.53 -9.08 -17.46
N LEU A 31 -8.39 -10.03 -18.38
CA LEU A 31 -8.91 -9.90 -19.74
C LEU A 31 -10.43 -9.74 -19.74
N ASN A 32 -10.95 -8.98 -20.71
CA ASN A 32 -12.35 -8.60 -20.84
C ASN A 32 -12.91 -7.77 -19.67
N SER A 33 -12.05 -7.31 -18.76
CA SER A 33 -12.45 -6.37 -17.71
C SER A 33 -12.50 -4.93 -18.24
N HIS A 34 -13.04 -4.05 -17.41
CA HIS A 34 -13.01 -2.62 -17.62
C HIS A 34 -11.80 -2.02 -16.91
N PHE A 35 -10.98 -1.27 -17.63
CA PHE A 35 -9.83 -0.57 -17.07
C PHE A 35 -9.90 0.93 -17.36
N GLU A 36 -9.53 1.75 -16.38
CA GLU A 36 -9.57 3.20 -16.47
C GLU A 36 -8.19 3.79 -16.13
N LEU A 37 -7.62 4.52 -17.08
CA LEU A 37 -6.42 5.32 -16.87
C LEU A 37 -6.83 6.76 -16.54
N ARG A 38 -6.29 7.30 -15.44
CA ARG A 38 -6.58 8.66 -14.98
C ARG A 38 -5.34 9.52 -15.02
N CYS A 39 -5.44 10.66 -15.70
CA CYS A 39 -4.46 11.73 -15.60
C CYS A 39 -5.06 12.86 -14.76
N GLN A 40 -4.60 12.97 -13.51
CA GLN A 40 -5.13 13.92 -12.55
C GLN A 40 -4.50 15.31 -12.74
N ILE A 41 -5.34 16.33 -12.88
CA ILE A 41 -4.92 17.71 -13.15
C ILE A 41 -5.54 18.60 -12.07
N ILE A 42 -4.70 19.24 -11.26
CA ILE A 42 -5.12 20.00 -10.05
C ILE A 42 -5.95 21.25 -10.42
N SER A 43 -5.78 21.78 -11.63
CA SER A 43 -6.58 22.89 -12.16
C SER A 43 -6.66 22.75 -13.67
N PHE A 44 -7.60 21.93 -14.15
CA PHE A 44 -7.74 21.71 -15.59
C PHE A 44 -8.33 22.96 -16.26
N GLN A 45 -7.45 23.79 -16.83
CA GLN A 45 -7.81 24.97 -17.61
C GLN A 45 -7.18 24.83 -19.00
N GLY A 46 -8.01 24.80 -20.04
CA GLY A 46 -7.52 24.66 -21.41
C GLY A 46 -7.65 23.23 -21.95
N GLN A 47 -6.54 22.68 -22.41
CA GLN A 47 -6.49 21.39 -23.13
C GLN A 47 -5.49 20.44 -22.50
N ALA A 48 -5.90 19.18 -22.42
CA ALA A 48 -5.03 18.06 -22.08
C ALA A 48 -5.16 17.02 -23.18
N SER A 49 -4.15 16.16 -23.34
CA SER A 49 -4.21 15.13 -24.36
C SER A 49 -3.70 13.78 -23.87
N TRP A 50 -4.29 12.73 -24.42
CA TRP A 50 -3.78 11.37 -24.34
C TRP A 50 -3.12 11.03 -25.66
N SER A 51 -1.93 10.42 -25.62
CA SER A 51 -1.25 9.90 -26.79
C SER A 51 -0.94 8.43 -26.60
N ASN A 52 -1.17 7.68 -27.66
CA ASN A 52 -0.81 6.28 -27.77
C ASN A 52 -0.36 6.00 -29.21
N THR A 53 0.73 5.25 -29.37
CA THR A 53 1.35 4.98 -30.68
C THR A 53 0.40 4.34 -31.69
N ASN A 54 -0.58 3.55 -31.21
CA ASN A 54 -1.52 2.82 -32.06
C ASN A 54 -2.81 3.61 -32.34
N ILE A 55 -3.15 4.61 -31.53
CA ILE A 55 -4.45 5.32 -31.59
C ILE A 55 -4.26 6.77 -32.07
N GLY A 56 -3.10 7.36 -31.84
CA GLY A 56 -2.81 8.76 -32.10
C GLY A 56 -2.97 9.60 -30.84
N SER A 57 -3.20 10.91 -31.04
CA SER A 57 -3.46 11.84 -29.95
C SER A 57 -4.93 12.18 -29.86
N ILE A 58 -5.48 12.17 -28.65
CA ILE A 58 -6.82 12.60 -28.31
C ILE A 58 -6.69 13.83 -27.44
N ILE A 59 -7.39 14.90 -27.82
CA ILE A 59 -7.36 16.17 -27.09
C ILE A 59 -8.70 16.31 -26.38
N CYS A 60 -8.64 16.58 -25.09
CA CYS A 60 -9.80 16.88 -24.26
C CYS A 60 -9.70 18.31 -23.76
N THR A 61 -10.84 18.97 -23.67
CA THR A 61 -10.99 20.32 -23.13
C THR A 61 -11.54 20.28 -21.71
N SER A 62 -11.35 21.36 -20.96
CA SER A 62 -11.74 21.48 -19.55
C SER A 62 -13.24 21.36 -19.27
N ASP A 63 -14.08 21.55 -20.30
CA ASP A 63 -15.53 21.30 -20.27
C ASP A 63 -15.90 19.81 -20.44
N GLY A 64 -14.90 18.93 -20.59
CA GLY A 64 -15.07 17.48 -20.68
C GLY A 64 -15.28 16.95 -22.10
N LEU A 65 -15.26 17.81 -23.12
CA LEU A 65 -15.34 17.39 -24.51
C LEU A 65 -13.99 16.85 -24.99
N CYS A 66 -14.00 15.71 -25.68
CA CYS A 66 -12.79 15.13 -26.27
C CYS A 66 -12.95 14.98 -27.79
N THR A 67 -11.87 15.17 -28.54
CA THR A 67 -11.86 14.94 -29.98
C THR A 67 -12.15 13.46 -30.26
N THR A 68 -13.29 13.19 -30.90
CA THR A 68 -13.80 11.84 -31.10
C THR A 68 -13.02 11.07 -32.16
N LEU A 69 -12.01 10.34 -31.72
CA LEU A 69 -11.57 9.10 -32.36
C LEU A 69 -12.03 7.94 -31.47
N SER A 70 -13.35 7.67 -31.54
CA SER A 70 -13.89 6.48 -30.90
C SER A 70 -13.42 5.26 -31.70
N LYS A 71 -12.43 4.55 -31.18
CA LYS A 71 -12.16 3.17 -31.57
C LYS A 71 -13.03 2.26 -30.71
N ASP A 72 -13.43 1.11 -31.23
CA ASP A 72 -14.47 0.24 -30.64
C ASP A 72 -14.28 -0.11 -29.16
N ASN A 73 -13.05 -0.06 -28.64
CA ASN A 73 -12.70 -0.46 -27.27
C ASN A 73 -12.28 0.70 -26.35
N PHE A 74 -12.18 1.93 -26.88
CA PHE A 74 -11.63 3.07 -26.15
C PHE A 74 -12.64 4.19 -26.05
N LYS A 75 -12.90 4.65 -24.83
CA LYS A 75 -13.71 5.84 -24.56
C LYS A 75 -12.87 6.89 -23.85
N PHE A 76 -13.02 8.14 -24.26
CA PHE A 76 -12.29 9.27 -23.72
C PHE A 76 -13.25 10.23 -23.04
N SER A 77 -12.88 10.72 -21.86
CA SER A 77 -13.69 11.68 -21.11
C SER A 77 -12.77 12.63 -20.35
N GLY A 78 -13.26 13.84 -20.07
CA GLY A 78 -12.60 14.78 -19.15
C GLY A 78 -13.58 15.33 -18.13
N ASN A 79 -13.05 15.86 -17.03
CA ASN A 79 -13.78 16.71 -16.09
C ASN A 79 -12.81 17.68 -15.41
N SER A 80 -13.29 18.55 -14.52
CA SER A 80 -12.47 19.56 -13.83
C SER A 80 -11.26 19.02 -13.05
N SER A 81 -11.21 17.72 -12.77
CA SER A 81 -10.13 17.05 -12.02
C SER A 81 -9.13 16.28 -12.90
N GLY A 82 -9.37 16.20 -14.21
CA GLY A 82 -8.47 15.49 -15.11
C GLY A 82 -9.12 14.91 -16.36
N ILE A 83 -8.33 14.11 -17.08
CA ILE A 83 -8.75 13.39 -18.29
C ILE A 83 -8.55 11.89 -18.11
N PHE A 84 -9.45 11.11 -18.71
CA PHE A 84 -9.58 9.68 -18.49
C PHE A 84 -9.67 8.93 -19.81
N VAL A 85 -8.99 7.78 -19.86
CA VAL A 85 -9.19 6.77 -20.91
C VAL A 85 -9.82 5.54 -20.28
N ILE A 86 -10.94 5.12 -20.85
CA ILE A 86 -11.63 3.89 -20.49
C ILE A 86 -11.37 2.86 -21.58
N ILE A 87 -10.80 1.73 -21.20
CA ILE A 87 -10.56 0.57 -22.06
C ILE A 87 -11.58 -0.49 -21.70
N ASN A 88 -12.50 -0.79 -22.61
CA ASN A 88 -13.56 -1.77 -22.40
C ASN A 88 -14.07 -2.34 -23.74
N PRO A 89 -13.92 -3.65 -24.00
CA PRO A 89 -13.23 -4.63 -23.16
C PRO A 89 -11.70 -4.48 -23.23
N LEU A 90 -11.00 -4.81 -22.15
CA LEU A 90 -9.54 -4.96 -22.15
C LEU A 90 -9.14 -6.24 -22.92
N LEU A 91 -8.41 -6.10 -24.01
CA LEU A 91 -7.99 -7.20 -24.89
C LEU A 91 -6.50 -7.50 -24.75
N GLU A 92 -6.07 -8.69 -25.18
CA GLU A 92 -4.66 -9.11 -25.14
C GLU A 92 -3.73 -8.16 -25.92
N LYS A 93 -4.22 -7.57 -27.02
CA LYS A 93 -3.48 -6.56 -27.80
C LYS A 93 -3.21 -5.26 -27.04
N ASP A 94 -3.91 -5.04 -25.93
CA ASP A 94 -3.76 -3.87 -25.07
C ASP A 94 -2.69 -4.10 -24.00
N ASP A 95 -2.12 -5.31 -23.91
CA ASP A 95 -0.98 -5.60 -23.05
C ASP A 95 0.28 -4.88 -23.52
N HIS A 96 1.07 -4.39 -22.57
CA HIS A 96 2.23 -3.52 -22.78
C HIS A 96 1.93 -2.24 -23.58
N MET A 97 0.65 -1.85 -23.69
CA MET A 97 0.26 -0.63 -24.38
C MET A 97 0.65 0.61 -23.55
N GLU A 98 1.40 1.52 -24.18
CA GLU A 98 1.91 2.73 -23.52
C GLU A 98 1.02 3.95 -23.82
N TRP A 99 0.59 4.64 -22.76
CA TRP A 99 -0.26 5.82 -22.81
C TRP A 99 0.47 6.99 -22.18
N THR A 100 0.51 8.12 -22.87
CA THR A 100 1.12 9.34 -22.33
C THR A 100 0.08 10.44 -22.26
N CYS A 101 -0.09 11.01 -21.07
CA CYS A 101 -0.88 12.20 -20.85
C CYS A 101 0.00 13.45 -20.95
N PHE A 102 -0.48 14.47 -21.65
CA PHE A 102 0.14 15.79 -21.72
C PHE A 102 -0.83 16.87 -21.25
N HIS A 103 -0.37 17.73 -20.36
CA HIS A 103 -1.09 18.94 -19.93
C HIS A 103 -0.08 20.04 -19.63
N ASP A 104 -0.10 21.13 -20.39
CA ASP A 104 0.93 22.19 -20.35
C ASP A 104 2.36 21.61 -20.47
N THR A 105 3.17 21.78 -19.43
CA THR A 105 4.54 21.23 -19.34
C THR A 105 4.59 19.88 -18.63
N MET A 106 3.46 19.38 -18.13
CA MET A 106 3.39 18.11 -17.41
C MET A 106 3.19 16.95 -18.40
N THR A 107 4.02 15.93 -18.24
CA THR A 107 3.90 14.66 -18.98
C THR A 107 3.79 13.51 -17.98
N SER A 108 2.91 12.56 -18.24
CA SER A 108 2.76 11.36 -17.40
C SER A 108 2.54 10.13 -18.26
N SER A 109 3.43 9.16 -18.14
CA SER A 109 3.39 7.91 -18.91
C SER A 109 2.89 6.74 -18.07
N TYR A 110 2.06 5.91 -18.71
CA TYR A 110 1.37 4.76 -18.14
C TYR A 110 1.58 3.57 -19.08
N THR A 111 1.88 2.41 -18.52
CA THR A 111 1.98 1.15 -19.26
C THR A 111 0.90 0.22 -18.74
N VAL A 112 0.10 -0.33 -19.65
CA VAL A 112 -0.89 -1.36 -19.32
C VAL A 112 -0.15 -2.70 -19.20
N GLU A 113 -0.27 -3.36 -18.05
CA GLU A 113 0.27 -4.71 -17.85
C GLU A 113 -0.89 -5.66 -17.53
N ILE A 114 -1.23 -6.54 -18.48
CA ILE A 114 -2.26 -7.55 -18.32
C ILE A 114 -1.59 -8.80 -17.76
N ARG A 115 -1.71 -9.01 -16.46
CA ARG A 115 -1.34 -10.29 -15.88
C ARG A 115 -2.45 -11.28 -16.20
N SER A 116 -2.23 -12.07 -17.25
CA SER A 116 -2.96 -13.33 -17.41
C SER A 116 -2.89 -14.05 -16.07
N ALA A 117 -4.04 -14.42 -15.51
CA ALA A 117 -4.08 -15.38 -14.43
C ALA A 117 -3.42 -16.64 -15.01
N HIS A 118 -2.11 -16.76 -14.85
CA HIS A 118 -1.44 -18.03 -14.98
C HIS A 118 -2.29 -18.97 -14.14
N PRO A 119 -2.75 -20.13 -14.68
CA PRO A 119 -3.43 -21.11 -13.84
C PRO A 119 -2.53 -21.24 -12.64
N THR A 120 -3.04 -20.84 -11.48
CA THR A 120 -2.30 -20.92 -10.24
C THR A 120 -1.94 -22.38 -10.17
N ASP A 121 -0.71 -22.69 -10.56
CA ASP A 121 -0.09 -23.96 -10.31
C ASP A 121 -0.18 -23.99 -8.81
N GLN A 122 -1.18 -24.73 -8.31
CA GLN A 122 -1.68 -24.61 -6.96
C GLN A 122 -0.44 -24.53 -6.13
N THR A 123 -0.18 -23.35 -5.57
CA THR A 123 0.88 -23.21 -4.60
C THR A 123 0.37 -24.18 -3.57
N LYS A 124 0.97 -25.38 -3.55
CA LYS A 124 0.80 -26.37 -2.52
C LYS A 124 0.97 -25.51 -1.30
N SER A 125 -0.14 -25.17 -0.67
CA SER A 125 -0.12 -24.47 0.58
C SER A 125 0.71 -25.42 1.40
N GLY A 126 1.96 -25.02 1.64
CA GLY A 126 2.82 -25.68 2.59
C GLY A 126 2.06 -25.48 3.87
N GLY A 127 1.15 -26.42 4.13
CA GLY A 127 0.20 -26.33 5.23
C GLY A 127 1.05 -26.04 6.43
N LEU A 128 0.78 -24.91 7.07
CA LEU A 128 1.43 -24.52 8.30
C LEU A 128 1.28 -25.74 9.21
N LYS A 129 2.36 -26.50 9.38
CA LYS A 129 2.29 -27.74 10.16
C LYS A 129 1.90 -27.30 11.55
N CYS A 130 0.99 -28.03 12.21
CA CYS A 130 0.54 -27.68 13.56
C CYS A 130 1.70 -27.39 14.54
N GLY A 131 2.90 -27.93 14.27
CA GLY A 131 4.13 -27.61 15.01
C GLY A 131 4.54 -26.12 15.00
N ASP A 132 4.38 -25.39 13.89
CA ASP A 132 4.81 -23.98 13.79
C ASP A 132 3.87 -23.06 14.59
N ILE A 133 2.57 -23.38 14.60
CA ILE A 133 1.56 -22.65 15.39
C ILE A 133 1.83 -22.85 16.89
N ILE A 134 2.17 -24.08 17.31
CA ILE A 134 2.50 -24.39 18.71
C ILE A 134 3.75 -23.61 19.15
N GLY A 135 4.76 -23.50 18.28
CA GLY A 135 5.97 -22.72 18.58
C GLY A 135 5.69 -21.24 18.85
N ILE A 136 4.83 -20.62 18.05
CA ILE A 136 4.43 -19.20 18.22
C ILE A 136 3.67 -19.01 19.53
N VAL A 137 2.74 -19.92 19.86
CA VAL A 137 1.94 -19.83 21.09
C VAL A 137 2.83 -20.00 22.33
N ILE A 138 3.76 -20.96 22.34
CA ILE A 138 4.69 -21.16 23.46
C ILE A 138 5.63 -19.95 23.62
N GLY A 139 6.11 -19.38 22.50
CA GLY A 139 6.91 -18.16 22.51
C GLY A 139 6.20 -16.98 23.16
N CYS A 140 4.92 -16.75 22.83
CA CYS A 140 4.12 -15.69 23.44
C CYS A 140 3.88 -15.91 24.96
N VAL A 141 3.59 -17.15 25.37
CA VAL A 141 3.32 -17.47 26.79
C VAL A 141 4.59 -17.30 27.63
N THR A 142 5.73 -17.77 27.14
CA THR A 142 7.02 -17.60 27.84
C THR A 142 7.44 -16.14 27.95
N TYR A 143 7.23 -15.33 26.92
CA TYR A 143 7.52 -13.90 26.95
C TYR A 143 6.66 -13.16 27.98
N LEU A 144 5.36 -13.46 28.04
CA LEU A 144 4.45 -12.87 29.04
C LEU A 144 4.83 -13.29 30.47
N ALA A 145 5.20 -14.56 30.68
CA ALA A 145 5.63 -15.05 31.99
C ALA A 145 6.90 -14.33 32.48
N LEU A 146 7.90 -14.14 31.61
CA LEU A 146 9.10 -13.39 31.93
C LEU A 146 8.79 -11.93 32.26
N GLY A 147 7.88 -11.29 31.52
CA GLY A 147 7.41 -9.94 31.81
C GLY A 147 6.79 -9.80 33.20
N VAL A 148 5.96 -10.76 33.61
CA VAL A 148 5.34 -10.77 34.96
C VAL A 148 6.37 -10.97 36.05
N VAL A 149 7.33 -11.88 35.88
CA VAL A 149 8.39 -12.14 36.87
C VAL A 149 9.29 -10.91 37.04
N LEU A 150 9.69 -10.25 35.96
CA LEU A 150 10.49 -9.03 36.01
C LEU A 150 9.73 -7.89 36.68
N CYS A 151 8.43 -7.75 36.39
CA CYS A 151 7.58 -6.76 37.03
C CYS A 151 7.44 -7.04 38.55
N TYR A 152 7.22 -8.30 38.94
CA TYR A 152 7.12 -8.70 40.35
C TYR A 152 8.43 -8.48 41.12
N CYS A 153 9.58 -8.85 40.54
CA CYS A 153 10.89 -8.60 41.14
C CYS A 153 11.21 -7.10 41.26
N GLY A 154 10.80 -6.29 40.27
CA GLY A 154 10.93 -4.84 40.30
C GLY A 154 10.10 -4.22 41.44
N ILE A 155 8.87 -4.70 41.64
CA ILE A 155 7.98 -4.26 42.72
C ILE A 155 8.55 -4.68 44.09
N LYS A 156 9.04 -5.92 44.25
CA LYS A 156 9.62 -6.40 45.53
C LYS A 156 10.86 -5.58 45.95
N LYS A 157 11.70 -5.16 44.98
CA LYS A 157 12.82 -4.25 45.25
C LYS A 157 12.39 -2.83 45.61
N LYS A 158 11.32 -2.31 44.99
CA LYS A 158 10.86 -0.93 45.21
C LYS A 158 10.06 -0.75 46.50
N TYR A 159 9.39 -1.80 46.98
CA TYR A 159 8.50 -1.73 48.15
C TYR A 159 8.99 -2.49 49.39
N GLY A 160 10.18 -3.09 49.37
CA GLY A 160 10.86 -3.56 50.59
C GLY A 160 10.00 -4.43 51.50
N PHE A 161 9.38 -5.49 50.96
CA PHE A 161 8.76 -6.51 51.81
C PHE A 161 9.87 -7.31 52.51
N SER A 162 10.24 -6.84 53.70
CA SER A 162 11.07 -7.56 54.65
C SER A 162 10.27 -8.77 55.12
N ASP A 163 10.72 -9.98 54.73
CA ASP A 163 10.15 -11.23 55.22
C ASP A 163 10.31 -11.26 56.76
N ASN A 164 9.25 -10.87 57.46
CA ASN A 164 9.18 -10.89 58.92
C ASN A 164 9.23 -12.36 59.38
N LYS A 165 10.43 -12.87 59.66
CA LYS A 165 10.63 -14.15 60.35
C LYS A 165 10.03 -14.04 61.75
N VAL A 166 8.83 -14.57 61.93
CA VAL A 166 8.24 -14.80 63.25
C VAL A 166 9.14 -15.80 63.99
N SER A 167 9.95 -15.28 64.91
CA SER A 167 10.73 -16.08 65.86
C SER A 167 9.80 -16.48 67.01
N THR A 168 9.23 -17.69 66.93
CA THR A 168 8.58 -18.30 68.09
C THR A 168 9.66 -18.83 69.03
N LYS A 169 9.95 -18.06 70.09
CA LYS A 169 10.67 -18.54 71.28
C LYS A 169 9.82 -19.59 71.98
N TYR A 170 10.38 -20.77 72.19
CA TYR A 170 9.88 -21.78 73.10
C TYR A 170 9.99 -21.27 74.55
N GLU A 171 8.88 -21.23 75.29
CA GLU A 171 8.93 -21.16 76.74
C GLU A 171 8.51 -22.52 77.31
N LYS A 172 9.49 -23.12 77.98
CA LYS A 172 9.47 -24.41 78.66
C LYS A 172 8.88 -24.20 80.04
N ASN A 173 7.83 -24.92 80.42
CA ASN A 173 7.54 -25.21 81.82
C ASN A 173 7.19 -26.71 81.95
N GLU A 174 8.11 -27.40 82.63
CA GLU A 174 7.98 -28.76 83.15
C GLU A 174 7.15 -28.72 84.47
N PRO A 175 6.71 -29.89 84.97
CA PRO A 175 5.45 -30.09 85.71
C PRO A 175 5.38 -29.56 87.14
#